data_AF-A0A429C1M3-F1
#
_entry.id   AF-A0A429C1M3-F1
#
_cell.length_a   1.000
_cell.length_b   1.000
_cell.length_c   1.000
_cell.angle_alpha   90.00
_cell.angle_beta   90.00
_cell.angle_gamma   90.00
#
_symmetry.space_group_name_H-M   'P 1'
#
loop_
_entity.id
_entity.type
_entity.pdbx_description
1 polymer ?
#
loop_
_entity_poly.entity_id
_entity_poly.type
_entity_poly.pdbx_seq_one_letter_code
_entity_poly.pdbx_strand_id
1 'polypeptide(L)'
;MTGASRLTFSTRTAVPPHLRVRNCRMPESWTGRALAAQPTKTDDPTAGTRQHRLAVLLADMVPGVRIVRVSRHQPSQTWPSPYTRAYDERGQPVTLNRTQRVAAARWVIRAFPEANWDEAHDLDLATGTLRPTAEARAHSDGGR
;
A
#
# COMPACT_ATOMS: atom_id res chain seq x y z
N MET A 1 -27.61 63.43 26.73
CA MET A 1 -28.37 62.72 25.67
C MET A 1 -27.36 62.00 24.79
N THR A 2 -27.17 60.69 24.95
CA THR A 2 -26.25 59.92 24.10
C THR A 2 -26.92 58.58 23.80
N GLY A 3 -27.45 58.46 22.58
CA GLY A 3 -28.26 57.33 22.13
C GLY A 3 -27.42 56.09 21.87
N ALA A 4 -27.81 54.99 22.49
CA ALA A 4 -27.29 53.65 22.23
C ALA A 4 -27.71 53.21 20.81
N SER A 5 -26.75 53.07 19.90
CA SER A 5 -26.99 52.46 18.59
C SER A 5 -26.97 50.94 18.74
N ARG A 6 -28.15 50.31 18.77
CA ARG A 6 -28.33 48.86 18.70
C ARG A 6 -27.93 48.36 17.30
N LEU A 7 -26.93 47.48 17.24
CA LEU A 7 -26.63 46.68 16.07
C LEU A 7 -27.78 45.70 15.83
N THR A 8 -28.57 45.92 14.78
CA THR A 8 -29.59 44.99 14.30
C THR A 8 -28.92 43.94 13.42
N PHE A 9 -28.70 42.75 13.97
CA PHE A 9 -28.31 41.59 13.17
C PHE A 9 -29.49 41.17 12.30
N SER A 10 -29.34 41.34 11.00
CA SER A 10 -30.29 40.89 9.99
C SER A 10 -30.34 39.35 9.99
N THR A 11 -31.43 38.77 10.46
CA THR A 11 -31.74 37.35 10.29
C THR A 11 -32.26 37.10 8.88
N ARG A 12 -31.35 37.18 7.89
CA ARG A 12 -31.66 36.62 6.57
C ARG A 12 -31.61 35.10 6.70
N THR A 13 -32.77 34.48 6.84
CA THR A 13 -32.95 33.03 6.76
C THR A 13 -32.32 32.53 5.46
N ALA A 14 -31.16 31.88 5.55
CA ALA A 14 -30.55 31.21 4.42
C ALA A 14 -31.46 30.03 4.04
N VAL A 15 -31.90 30.00 2.78
CA VAL A 15 -32.58 28.83 2.20
C VAL A 15 -31.60 27.66 2.32
N PRO A 16 -31.97 26.57 3.01
CA PRO A 16 -31.06 25.43 3.15
C PRO A 16 -30.79 24.85 1.75
N PRO A 17 -29.52 24.55 1.41
CA PRO A 17 -29.23 23.88 0.16
C PRO A 17 -29.94 22.54 0.16
N HIS A 18 -30.81 22.32 -0.83
CA HIS A 18 -31.42 21.02 -1.05
C HIS A 18 -30.31 20.02 -1.39
N LEU A 19 -29.85 19.28 -0.37
CA LEU A 19 -29.05 18.06 -0.53
C LEU A 19 -29.87 17.10 -1.38
N ARG A 20 -29.63 17.11 -2.69
CA ARG A 20 -30.07 16.04 -3.59
C ARG A 20 -29.31 14.80 -3.16
N VAL A 21 -29.92 14.03 -2.24
CA VAL A 21 -29.52 12.67 -1.93
C VAL A 21 -29.52 11.92 -3.26
N ARG A 22 -28.33 11.69 -3.81
CA ARG A 22 -28.19 10.70 -4.87
C ARG A 22 -28.51 9.38 -4.19
N ASN A 23 -29.66 8.79 -4.54
CA ASN A 23 -29.96 7.41 -4.21
C ASN A 23 -28.93 6.53 -4.93
N CYS A 24 -27.77 6.35 -4.31
CA CYS A 24 -26.83 5.30 -4.66
C CYS A 24 -27.45 4.00 -4.17
N ARG A 25 -28.50 3.54 -4.84
CA ARG A 25 -28.96 2.16 -4.71
C ARG A 25 -27.80 1.31 -5.21
N MET A 26 -27.05 0.72 -4.29
CA MET A 26 -26.05 -0.29 -4.62
C MET A 26 -26.77 -1.37 -5.45
N PRO A 27 -26.28 -1.73 -6.65
CA PRO A 27 -26.81 -2.91 -7.31
C PRO A 27 -26.58 -4.07 -6.36
N GLU A 28 -27.67 -4.81 -6.09
CA GLU A 28 -27.61 -6.02 -5.26
C GLU A 28 -26.52 -6.90 -5.85
N SER A 29 -25.45 -7.05 -5.08
CA SER A 29 -24.27 -7.78 -5.50
C SER A 29 -24.71 -9.16 -5.91
N TRP A 30 -24.40 -9.48 -7.16
CA TRP A 30 -24.57 -10.77 -7.78
C TRP A 30 -23.58 -11.77 -7.14
N THR A 31 -23.71 -12.00 -5.84
CA THR A 31 -23.02 -13.06 -5.09
C THR A 31 -23.87 -14.32 -5.18
N GLY A 32 -24.17 -14.73 -6.41
CA GLY A 32 -24.52 -16.08 -6.76
C GLY A 32 -23.30 -16.70 -7.42
N ARG A 33 -22.70 -17.69 -6.74
CA ARG A 33 -21.64 -18.62 -7.20
C ARG A 33 -20.20 -18.14 -6.95
N ALA A 34 -19.36 -18.84 -6.21
CA ALA A 34 -19.46 -20.11 -5.50
C ALA A 34 -18.68 -19.98 -4.18
N LEU A 35 -19.01 -20.81 -3.18
CA LEU A 35 -17.98 -21.30 -2.26
C LEU A 35 -16.90 -21.95 -3.14
N ALA A 36 -15.94 -21.17 -3.60
CA ALA A 36 -14.70 -21.71 -4.09
C ALA A 36 -14.10 -22.42 -2.89
N ALA A 37 -13.93 -23.74 -3.03
CA ALA A 37 -13.12 -24.53 -2.13
C ALA A 37 -11.88 -23.71 -1.76
N GLN A 38 -11.61 -23.64 -0.46
CA GLN A 38 -10.36 -23.09 0.06
C GLN A 38 -9.24 -23.70 -0.81
N PRO A 39 -8.37 -22.89 -1.45
CA PRO A 39 -7.29 -23.45 -2.22
C PRO A 39 -6.42 -24.23 -1.24
N THR A 40 -6.52 -25.55 -1.28
CA THR A 40 -5.49 -26.42 -0.75
C THR A 40 -4.20 -25.95 -1.37
N LYS A 41 -3.25 -25.56 -0.52
CA LYS A 41 -1.87 -25.17 -0.82
C LYS A 41 -1.35 -25.99 -2.00
N THR A 42 -1.55 -25.46 -3.19
CA THR A 42 -1.11 -26.00 -4.47
C THR A 42 -0.25 -24.89 -4.98
N ASP A 43 1.06 -25.10 -5.02
CA ASP A 43 1.99 -24.17 -5.63
C ASP A 43 1.52 -23.91 -7.07
N ASP A 44 0.90 -22.75 -7.27
CA ASP A 44 0.39 -22.33 -8.56
C ASP A 44 1.60 -22.05 -9.46
N PRO A 45 1.81 -22.80 -10.56
CA PRO A 45 2.95 -22.59 -11.46
C PRO A 45 2.93 -21.20 -12.12
N THR A 46 1.81 -20.48 -12.07
CA THR A 46 1.70 -19.10 -12.55
C THR A 46 2.09 -18.05 -11.51
N ALA A 47 2.22 -18.43 -10.24
CA ALA A 47 2.66 -17.51 -9.20
C ALA A 47 4.02 -16.89 -9.59
N GLY A 48 4.99 -17.73 -9.97
CA GLY A 48 6.32 -17.31 -10.39
C GLY A 48 6.32 -16.29 -11.53
N THR A 49 5.40 -16.43 -12.50
CA THR A 49 5.28 -15.49 -13.62
C THR A 49 4.65 -14.16 -13.19
N ARG A 50 3.68 -14.19 -12.27
CA ARG A 50 3.07 -12.97 -11.69
C ARG A 50 4.09 -12.17 -10.88
N GLN A 51 4.92 -12.83 -10.09
CA GLN A 51 5.90 -12.19 -9.22
C GLN A 51 7.06 -11.61 -10.02
N HIS A 52 7.52 -12.33 -11.05
CA HIS A 52 8.48 -11.80 -12.01
C HIS A 52 7.93 -10.58 -12.76
N ARG A 53 6.67 -10.62 -13.21
CA ARG A 53 6.03 -9.47 -13.85
C ARG A 53 5.91 -8.27 -12.91
N LEU A 54 5.60 -8.49 -11.64
CA LEU A 54 5.61 -7.42 -10.64
C LEU A 54 7.01 -6.80 -10.52
N ALA A 55 8.05 -7.63 -10.48
CA ALA A 55 9.42 -7.15 -10.36
C ALA A 55 9.82 -6.24 -11.53
N VAL A 56 9.46 -6.62 -12.77
CA VAL A 56 9.64 -5.77 -13.97
C VAL A 56 8.91 -4.44 -13.84
N LEU A 57 7.63 -4.45 -13.45
CA LEU A 57 6.85 -3.22 -13.28
C LEU A 57 7.40 -2.29 -12.20
N LEU A 58 7.99 -2.84 -11.14
CA LEU A 58 8.63 -2.06 -10.09
C LEU A 58 9.96 -1.45 -10.57
N ALA A 59 10.73 -2.19 -11.35
CA ALA A 59 11.97 -1.69 -11.96
C ALA A 59 11.68 -0.57 -12.98
N ASP A 60 10.60 -0.68 -13.76
CA ASP A 60 10.16 0.37 -14.68
C ASP A 60 9.68 1.62 -13.94
N MET A 61 8.96 1.46 -12.83
CA MET A 61 8.47 2.57 -12.02
C MET A 61 9.61 3.33 -11.32
N VAL A 62 10.68 2.63 -10.94
CA VAL A 62 11.83 3.21 -10.24
C VAL A 62 13.13 2.61 -10.79
N PRO A 63 13.70 3.23 -11.83
CA PRO A 63 14.94 2.75 -12.44
C PRO A 63 16.10 2.74 -11.44
N GLY A 64 16.96 1.72 -11.52
CA GLY A 64 18.15 1.58 -10.66
C GLY A 64 17.89 0.96 -9.29
N VAL A 65 16.65 0.55 -9.00
CA VAL A 65 16.32 -0.20 -7.79
C VAL A 65 16.63 -1.68 -7.99
N ARG A 66 17.26 -2.29 -6.99
CA ARG A 66 17.49 -3.72 -6.93
C ARG A 66 16.64 -4.42 -5.88
N ILE A 67 16.50 -3.79 -4.72
CA ILE A 67 15.77 -4.37 -3.58
C ILE A 67 14.66 -3.43 -3.16
N VAL A 68 13.47 -3.99 -2.96
CA VAL A 68 12.32 -3.28 -2.41
C VAL A 68 11.96 -3.88 -1.06
N ARG A 69 12.15 -3.13 0.01
CA ARG A 69 11.77 -3.52 1.37
C ARG A 69 10.37 -3.04 1.67
N VAL A 70 9.46 -3.95 1.99
CA VAL A 70 8.05 -3.67 2.28
C VAL A 70 7.70 -4.09 3.69
N SER A 71 6.93 -3.26 4.39
CA SER A 71 6.34 -3.56 5.69
C SER A 71 4.92 -3.01 5.77
N ARG A 72 4.04 -3.67 6.55
CA ARG A 72 2.68 -3.16 6.80
C ARG A 72 2.69 -1.93 7.71
N HIS A 73 3.69 -1.85 8.58
CA HIS A 73 3.87 -0.78 9.54
C HIS A 73 5.13 0.01 9.20
N GLN A 74 5.00 1.33 9.12
CA GLN A 74 6.17 2.18 9.15
C GLN A 74 6.63 2.30 10.61
N PRO A 75 7.89 2.02 10.95
CA PRO A 75 8.36 2.03 12.34
C PRO A 75 8.22 3.39 13.04
N SER A 76 8.00 4.46 12.26
CA SER A 76 7.84 5.84 12.74
C SER A 76 6.39 6.37 12.71
N GLN A 77 5.38 5.56 12.36
CA GLN A 77 3.98 6.00 12.33
C GLN A 77 3.06 5.02 13.06
N THR A 78 2.17 5.55 13.90
CA THR A 78 1.19 4.81 14.70
C THR A 78 0.05 4.20 13.89
N TRP A 79 -0.24 4.75 12.70
CA TRP A 79 -1.29 4.22 11.83
C TRP A 79 -0.71 3.21 10.81
N PRO A 80 -1.36 2.05 10.60
CA PRO A 80 -0.88 1.02 9.66
C PRO A 80 -1.05 1.50 8.22
N SER A 81 -0.07 2.26 7.74
CA SER A 81 0.09 2.55 6.32
C SER A 81 1.15 1.62 5.76
N PRO A 82 0.83 0.84 4.70
CA PRO A 82 1.82 0.09 3.93
C PRO A 82 2.98 1.00 3.55
N TYR A 83 4.20 0.53 3.81
CA TYR A 83 5.41 1.32 3.65
C TYR A 83 6.45 0.56 2.85
N THR A 84 7.16 1.30 2.01
CA THR A 84 8.20 0.76 1.12
C THR A 84 9.45 1.62 1.17
N ARG A 85 10.62 0.97 1.20
CA ARG A 85 11.93 1.55 0.89
C ARG A 85 12.54 0.83 -0.29
N ALA A 86 13.20 1.57 -1.16
CA ALA A 86 13.96 1.00 -2.27
C ALA A 86 15.45 1.16 -2.00
N TYR A 87 16.21 0.19 -2.46
CA TYR A 87 17.66 0.16 -2.41
C TYR A 87 18.22 -0.19 -3.79
N ASP A 88 19.32 0.45 -4.15
CA ASP A 88 20.08 0.09 -5.36
C ASP A 88 20.90 -1.19 -5.16
N GLU A 89 21.65 -1.59 -6.19
CA GLU A 89 22.55 -2.74 -6.16
C GLU A 89 23.67 -2.62 -5.11
N ARG A 90 24.03 -1.39 -4.73
CA ARG A 90 25.05 -1.08 -3.72
C ARG A 90 24.46 -0.96 -2.32
N GLY A 91 23.17 -1.26 -2.15
CA GLY A 91 22.45 -1.14 -0.89
C GLY A 91 22.17 0.31 -0.46
N GLN A 92 22.37 1.29 -1.34
CA GLN A 92 22.07 2.69 -1.06
C GLN A 92 20.57 2.95 -1.21
N PRO A 93 19.97 3.74 -0.30
CA PRO A 93 18.55 4.05 -0.37
C PRO A 93 18.23 4.89 -1.61
N VAL A 94 17.28 4.43 -2.42
CA VAL A 94 16.74 5.17 -3.56
C VAL A 94 15.51 5.95 -3.10
N THR A 95 15.48 7.25 -3.43
CA THR A 95 14.39 8.12 -3.01
C THR A 95 13.12 7.79 -3.79
N LEU A 96 12.08 7.38 -3.05
CA LEU A 96 10.74 7.17 -3.58
C LEU A 96 9.80 8.28 -3.13
N ASN A 97 9.00 8.81 -4.05
CA ASN A 97 7.92 9.71 -3.67
C ASN A 97 6.81 8.96 -2.89
N ARG A 98 5.94 9.70 -2.21
CA ARG A 98 4.89 9.09 -1.36
C ARG A 98 3.98 8.14 -2.14
N THR A 99 3.56 8.53 -3.34
CA THR A 99 2.65 7.74 -4.17
C THR A 99 3.30 6.43 -4.61
N GLN A 100 4.55 6.47 -5.08
CA GLN A 100 5.35 5.30 -5.46
C GLN A 100 5.52 4.35 -4.28
N ARG A 101 5.85 4.85 -3.08
CA ARG A 101 6.00 4.00 -1.88
C ARG A 101 4.74 3.22 -1.55
N VAL A 102 3.59 3.90 -1.56
CA VAL A 102 2.30 3.30 -1.21
C VAL A 102 1.82 2.35 -2.30
N ALA A 103 2.00 2.73 -3.58
CA ALA A 103 1.66 1.88 -4.72
C ALA A 103 2.50 0.60 -4.71
N ALA A 104 3.83 0.72 -4.60
CA ALA A 104 4.76 -0.41 -4.51
C ALA A 104 4.37 -1.34 -3.34
N ALA A 105 4.14 -0.79 -2.15
CA ALA A 105 3.77 -1.57 -0.97
C ALA A 105 2.52 -2.40 -1.24
N ARG A 106 1.48 -1.76 -1.78
CA ARG A 106 0.20 -2.42 -2.07
C ARG A 106 0.32 -3.49 -3.15
N TRP A 107 1.11 -3.24 -4.18
CA TRP A 107 1.33 -4.21 -5.25
C TRP A 107 2.04 -5.45 -4.75
N VAL A 108 3.10 -5.26 -3.94
CA VAL A 108 3.85 -6.35 -3.31
C VAL A 108 2.96 -7.14 -2.34
N ILE A 109 2.25 -6.48 -1.43
CA ILE A 109 1.34 -7.14 -0.48
C ILE A 109 0.28 -7.98 -1.21
N ARG A 110 -0.26 -7.48 -2.32
CA ARG A 110 -1.26 -8.21 -3.12
C ARG A 110 -0.68 -9.36 -3.93
N ALA A 111 0.61 -9.33 -4.27
CA ALA A 111 1.27 -10.37 -5.04
C ALA A 111 1.76 -11.53 -4.17
N PHE A 112 1.98 -11.29 -2.88
CA PHE A 112 2.39 -12.31 -1.90
C PHE A 112 1.41 -12.32 -0.71
N PRO A 113 0.17 -12.83 -0.91
CA PRO A 113 -0.83 -12.85 0.15
C PRO A 113 -0.43 -13.72 1.35
N GLU A 114 0.40 -14.73 1.12
CA GLU A 114 0.85 -15.69 2.14
C GLU A 114 1.98 -15.16 3.05
N ALA A 115 2.55 -13.99 2.76
CA ALA A 115 3.65 -13.43 3.54
C ALA A 115 3.17 -12.76 4.83
N ASN A 116 3.96 -12.90 5.90
CA ASN A 116 3.66 -12.27 7.18
C ASN A 116 4.10 -10.79 7.19
N TRP A 117 3.18 -9.87 6.86
CA TRP A 117 3.52 -8.45 6.74
C TRP A 117 3.75 -7.69 8.06
N ASP A 118 3.65 -8.36 9.21
CA ASP A 118 4.07 -7.79 10.50
C ASP A 118 5.59 -7.62 10.56
N GLU A 119 6.32 -8.41 9.75
CA GLU A 119 7.76 -8.27 9.54
C GLU A 119 8.08 -7.57 8.21
N ALA A 120 9.24 -6.90 8.16
CA ALA A 120 9.74 -6.35 6.91
C ALA A 120 10.23 -7.48 5.99
N HIS A 121 9.91 -7.36 4.70
CA HIS A 121 10.32 -8.30 3.66
C HIS A 121 11.07 -7.57 2.55
N ASP A 122 12.15 -8.17 2.07
CA ASP A 122 12.97 -7.70 0.97
C ASP A 122 12.61 -8.48 -0.29
N LEU A 123 12.12 -7.76 -1.31
CA LEU A 123 11.87 -8.29 -2.66
C LEU A 123 13.09 -7.97 -3.54
N ASP A 124 13.72 -8.99 -4.10
CA ASP A 124 14.75 -8.82 -5.13
C ASP A 124 14.08 -8.65 -6.50
N LEU A 125 14.31 -7.50 -7.14
CA LEU A 125 13.68 -7.16 -8.41
C LEU A 125 14.25 -7.93 -9.60
N ALA A 126 15.42 -8.57 -9.49
CA ALA A 126 15.94 -9.37 -10.60
C ALA A 126 15.36 -10.79 -10.61
N THR A 127 15.13 -11.36 -9.43
CA THR A 127 14.64 -12.73 -9.28
C THR A 127 13.14 -12.78 -9.02
N GLY A 128 12.53 -11.69 -8.55
CA GLY A 128 11.15 -11.66 -8.08
C GLY A 128 10.95 -12.41 -6.76
N THR A 129 12.03 -12.78 -6.07
CA THR A 129 11.98 -13.57 -4.84
C THR A 129 11.80 -12.66 -3.63
N LEU A 130 10.83 -13.00 -2.78
CA LEU A 130 10.57 -12.31 -1.51
C LEU A 130 11.27 -13.06 -0.38
N ARG A 131 12.00 -12.33 0.48
CA ARG A 131 12.68 -12.88 1.66
C ARG A 131 12.38 -12.03 2.89
N PRO A 132 12.22 -12.62 4.09
CA PRO A 132 12.19 -11.84 5.33
C PRO A 132 13.47 -11.00 5.49
N THR A 133 13.34 -9.72 5.86
CA THR A 133 14.50 -8.83 6.06
C THR A 133 15.43 -9.34 7.17
N ALA A 134 14.90 -10.03 8.19
CA ALA A 134 15.69 -10.61 9.27
C ALA A 134 16.69 -11.65 8.74
N GLU A 135 16.29 -12.48 7.79
CA GLU A 135 17.15 -13.47 7.13
C GLU A 135 18.21 -12.82 6.23
N ALA A 136 17.88 -11.71 5.58
CA ALA A 136 18.82 -10.95 4.77
C ALA A 136 19.96 -10.35 5.61
N ARG A 137 19.67 -9.90 6.85
CA ARG A 137 20.68 -9.39 7.78
C ARG A 137 21.57 -10.49 8.37
N ALA A 138 21.01 -11.65 8.69
CA ALA A 138 21.78 -12.78 9.18
C ALA A 138 22.85 -13.24 8.17
N HIS A 139 22.56 -13.13 6.87
CA HIS A 139 23.53 -13.43 5.82
C HIS A 139 24.68 -12.39 5.69
N SER A 140 24.47 -11.17 6.20
CA SER A 140 25.49 -10.11 6.21
C SER A 140 26.31 -10.04 7.51
N ASP A 141 25.88 -10.71 8.58
CA ASP A 141 26.50 -10.61 9.93
C ASP A 141 27.41 -11.81 10.28
N GLY A 142 27.59 -12.77 9.38
CA GLY A 142 28.47 -13.94 9.55
C GLY A 142 29.96 -13.64 9.35
N GLY A 143 30.39 -12.41 9.59
CA GLY A 143 31.74 -11.91 9.29
C GLY A 143 32.37 -11.17 10.44
N ARG A 144 32.67 -11.87 11.54
CA ARG A 144 33.88 -11.64 12.35
C ARG A 144 34.20 -12.85 13.22
#